data_AF-A0A925ZQJ7-F1
#
_entry.id   AF-A0A925ZQJ7-F1
#
_cell.length_a   1.000
_cell.length_b   1.000
_cell.length_c   1.000
_cell.angle_alpha   90.00
_cell.angle_beta   90.00
_cell.angle_gamma   90.00
#
_symmetry.space_group_name_H-M   'P 1'
#
loop_
_entity.id
_entity.type
_entity.pdbx_description
1 polymer ?
#
loop_
_entity_poly.entity_id
_entity_poly.type
_entity_poly.pdbx_seq_one_letter_code
_entity_poly.pdbx_strand_id
1 'polypeptide(L)'
;ITPVWVARAGNQIYVMTIADSGKVKRLRNNPQASLGPSDARGKPLGGQIRVAGRLLAGAEAQAANDMLNKKYGLIKRGFDLFLKLRGSKGRQEFLAFEAAA
;
A
#
# COMPACT_ATOMS: atom_id res chain seq x y z
N ILE A 1 -11.11 3.11 8.83
CA ILE A 1 -10.39 2.06 8.07
C ILE A 1 -10.30 2.53 6.63
N THR A 2 -9.17 2.35 5.94
CA THR A 2 -9.09 2.71 4.52
C THR A 2 -8.55 1.53 3.73
N PRO A 3 -9.25 1.08 2.67
CA PRO A 3 -8.73 0.04 1.81
C PRO A 3 -7.48 0.58 1.09
N VAL A 4 -6.45 -0.26 1.06
CA VAL A 4 -5.19 0.01 0.38
C VAL A 4 -4.83 -1.22 -0.46
N TRP A 5 -4.04 -1.01 -1.51
CA TRP A 5 -3.57 -2.11 -2.34
C TRP A 5 -2.43 -2.82 -1.61
N VAL A 6 -2.54 -4.14 -1.44
CA VAL A 6 -1.59 -4.93 -0.63
C VAL A 6 -1.04 -6.09 -1.43
N ALA A 7 0.28 -6.24 -1.51
CA ALA A 7 0.96 -7.44 -1.97
C ALA A 7 1.79 -8.05 -0.83
N ARG A 8 1.92 -9.38 -0.80
CA ARG A 8 2.80 -10.07 0.14
C ARG A 8 3.92 -10.72 -0.65
N ALA A 9 5.15 -10.53 -0.20
CA ALA A 9 6.34 -11.19 -0.72
C ALA A 9 7.12 -11.80 0.45
N GLY A 10 7.02 -13.12 0.63
CA GLY A 10 7.60 -13.81 1.78
C GLY A 10 7.06 -13.26 3.10
N ASN A 11 7.95 -12.65 3.89
CA ASN A 11 7.64 -12.04 5.20
C ASN A 11 7.34 -10.54 5.14
N GLN A 12 7.46 -9.91 3.97
CA GLN A 12 7.18 -8.49 3.79
C GLN A 12 5.80 -8.27 3.17
N ILE A 13 5.11 -7.24 3.67
CA ILE A 13 3.84 -6.78 3.15
C ILE A 13 4.06 -5.44 2.47
N TYR A 14 3.91 -5.40 1.15
CA TYR A 14 3.98 -4.17 0.37
C TYR A 14 2.61 -3.54 0.23
N VAL A 15 2.54 -2.24 0.47
CA VAL A 15 1.32 -1.46 0.35
C VAL A 15 1.57 -0.28 -0.56
N MET A 16 0.65 -0.05 -1.50
CA MET A 16 0.65 1.16 -2.31
C MET A 16 -0.41 2.13 -1.80
N THR A 17 0.01 3.38 -1.62
CA THR A 17 -0.85 4.52 -1.28
C THR A 17 -0.49 5.73 -2.14
N ILE A 18 -1.29 6.78 -2.05
CA ILE A 18 -1.01 8.06 -2.71
C ILE A 18 -0.24 8.95 -1.73
N ALA A 19 0.84 9.58 -2.20
CA ALA A 19 1.77 10.40 -1.41
C ALA A 19 1.07 11.46 -0.57
N ASP A 20 0.11 12.16 -1.19
CA ASP A 20 -0.58 13.28 -0.55
C ASP A 20 -1.79 12.84 0.29
N SER A 21 -1.94 11.53 0.52
CA SER A 21 -2.94 11.04 1.45
C SER A 21 -2.47 11.27 2.89
N GLY A 22 -3.38 11.69 3.77
CA GLY A 22 -3.07 11.87 5.21
C GLY A 22 -2.52 10.62 5.91
N LYS A 23 -2.57 9.46 5.25
CA LYS A 23 -1.98 8.20 5.72
C LYS A 23 -0.46 8.23 5.70
N VAL A 24 0.14 8.83 4.66
CA VAL A 24 1.60 8.93 4.53
C VAL A 24 2.15 9.87 5.59
N LYS A 25 1.48 11.01 5.82
CA LYS A 25 1.83 11.95 6.90
C LYS A 25 1.75 11.28 8.28
N ARG A 26 0.70 10.49 8.53
CA ARG A 26 0.56 9.73 9.78
C ARG A 26 1.63 8.67 9.96
N LEU A 27 1.94 7.88 8.92
CA LEU A 27 2.95 6.83 9.01
C LEU A 27 4.37 7.39 9.15
N ARG A 28 4.67 8.53 8.51
CA ARG A 28 5.94 9.24 8.71
C ARG A 28 6.11 9.72 10.16
N ASN A 29 5.01 10.09 10.82
CA ASN A 29 5.03 10.55 12.22
C ASN A 29 4.95 9.41 13.23
N ASN A 30 4.27 8.30 12.90
CA ASN A 30 4.17 7.11 13.72
C ASN A 30 4.21 5.86 12.81
N PRO A 31 5.32 5.11 12.80
CA PRO A 31 5.48 3.96 11.92
C PRO A 31 4.62 2.76 12.36
N GLN A 32 4.02 2.78 13.54
CA GLN A 32 3.19 1.69 14.04
C GLN A 32 1.78 1.75 13.43
N ALA A 33 1.32 0.63 12.86
CA ALA A 33 0.00 0.50 12.28
C ALA A 33 -0.62 -0.89 12.57
N SER A 34 -1.93 -1.00 12.38
CA SER A 34 -2.64 -2.28 12.39
C SER A 34 -3.09 -2.62 10.98
N LEU A 35 -2.75 -3.82 10.50
CA LEU A 35 -3.06 -4.28 9.16
C LEU A 35 -3.95 -5.53 9.24
N GLY A 36 -5.06 -5.54 8.52
CA GLY A 36 -5.98 -6.67 8.45
C GLY A 36 -6.63 -6.76 7.08
N PRO A 37 -7.15 -7.94 6.69
CA PRO A 37 -7.84 -8.11 5.43
C PRO A 37 -9.12 -7.27 5.43
N SER A 38 -9.40 -6.59 4.31
CA SER A 38 -10.63 -5.83 4.12
C SER A 38 -11.14 -5.96 2.69
N ASP A 39 -12.44 -5.75 2.48
CA ASP A 39 -13.00 -5.64 1.14
C ASP A 39 -12.69 -4.27 0.50
N ALA A 40 -13.01 -4.12 -0.79
CA ALA A 40 -12.80 -2.86 -1.52
C ALA A 40 -13.60 -1.67 -0.94
N ARG A 41 -14.62 -1.93 -0.11
CA ARG A 41 -15.43 -0.92 0.58
C ARG A 41 -14.86 -0.58 1.97
N GLY A 42 -13.80 -1.25 2.41
CA GLY A 42 -13.16 -1.03 3.71
C GLY A 42 -13.79 -1.81 4.87
N LYS A 43 -14.66 -2.79 4.60
CA LYS A 43 -15.20 -3.68 5.63
C LYS A 43 -14.10 -4.66 6.07
N PRO A 44 -13.74 -4.72 7.36
CA PRO A 44 -12.77 -5.70 7.85
C PRO A 44 -13.31 -7.12 7.69
N LEU A 45 -12.48 -8.02 7.18
CA LEU A 45 -12.81 -9.41 6.88
C LEU A 45 -12.18 -10.39 7.89
N GLY A 46 -11.39 -9.90 8.85
CA GLY A 46 -10.71 -10.75 9.81
C GLY A 46 -9.83 -9.98 10.78
N GLY A 47 -8.98 -10.72 11.50
CA GLY A 47 -8.08 -10.20 12.51
C GLY A 47 -7.08 -9.17 11.96
N GLN A 48 -6.66 -8.27 12.83
CA GLN A 48 -5.62 -7.29 12.54
C GLN A 48 -4.33 -7.70 13.24
N ILE A 49 -3.20 -7.52 12.55
CA ILE A 49 -1.87 -7.68 13.10
C ILE A 49 -1.22 -6.31 13.29
N ARG A 50 -0.42 -6.16 14.36
CA ARG A 50 0.43 -4.98 14.50
C ARG A 50 1.60 -5.09 13.54
N VAL A 51 1.86 -4.00 12.83
CA VAL A 51 2.92 -3.91 11.84
C VAL A 51 3.66 -2.59 12.00
N ALA A 52 4.96 -2.62 11.74
CA ALA A 52 5.77 -1.41 11.59
C ALA A 52 5.97 -1.13 10.10
N GLY A 53 5.62 0.09 9.68
CA GLY A 53 5.69 0.53 8.30
C GLY A 53 6.85 1.48 8.04
N ARG A 54 7.51 1.32 6.89
CA ARG A 54 8.48 2.29 6.36
C ARG A 54 8.16 2.67 4.92
N LEU A 55 8.50 3.92 4.55
CA LEU A 55 8.41 4.37 3.17
C LEU A 55 9.53 3.71 2.35
N LEU A 56 9.20 3.27 1.15
CA LEU A 56 10.13 2.71 0.17
C LEU A 56 10.49 3.78 -0.86
N ALA A 57 11.74 3.77 -1.31
CA ALA A 57 12.24 4.64 -2.36
C ALA A 57 13.12 3.87 -3.36
N GLY A 58 13.33 4.45 -4.55
CA GLY A 58 14.22 3.89 -5.57
C GLY A 58 13.83 2.46 -5.98
N ALA A 59 14.81 1.55 -5.95
CA ALA A 59 14.64 0.17 -6.40
C ALA A 59 13.63 -0.64 -5.57
N GLU A 60 13.54 -0.41 -4.25
CA GLU A 60 12.58 -1.12 -3.40
C GLU A 60 11.13 -0.73 -3.72
N ALA A 61 10.89 0.54 -4.02
CA ALA A 61 9.58 1.03 -4.46
C ALA A 61 9.17 0.39 -5.79
N GLN A 62 10.12 0.23 -6.72
CA GLN A 62 9.87 -0.41 -8.00
C GLN A 62 9.56 -1.90 -7.84
N ALA A 63 10.31 -2.61 -7.00
CA ALA A 63 10.04 -4.01 -6.67
C ALA A 63 8.65 -4.20 -6.03
N ALA A 64 8.26 -3.30 -5.11
CA ALA A 64 6.92 -3.31 -4.51
C ALA A 64 5.82 -3.09 -5.56
N ASN A 65 6.03 -2.16 -6.49
CA ASN A 65 5.10 -1.92 -7.60
C ASN A 65 4.95 -3.16 -8.50
N ASP A 66 6.06 -3.84 -8.80
CA ASP A 66 6.06 -5.06 -9.63
C ASP A 66 5.34 -6.21 -8.94
N MET A 67 5.50 -6.36 -7.62
CA MET A 67 4.75 -7.35 -6.84
C MET A 67 3.25 -7.06 -6.82
N LEU A 68 2.86 -5.79 -6.72
CA LEU A 68 1.46 -5.37 -6.83
C LEU A 68 0.91 -5.60 -8.24
N ASN A 69 1.71 -5.32 -9.28
CA ASN A 69 1.36 -5.61 -10.67
C ASN A 69 1.17 -7.10 -10.91
N LYS A 70 2.04 -7.96 -10.35
CA LYS A 70 1.89 -9.42 -10.42
C LYS A 70 0.61 -9.91 -9.75
N LYS A 71 0.26 -9.33 -8.59
CA LYS A 71 -0.93 -9.75 -7.84
C LYS A 71 -2.24 -9.27 -8.47
N TYR A 72 -2.30 -8.04 -8.96
CA TYR A 72 -3.55 -7.40 -9.42
C TYR A 72 -3.66 -7.27 -10.96
N GLY A 73 -2.58 -7.55 -11.69
CA GLY A 73 -2.57 -7.65 -13.15
C GLY A 73 -3.17 -6.43 -13.86
N LEU A 74 -4.12 -6.70 -14.75
CA LEU A 74 -4.78 -5.69 -15.60
C LEU A 74 -5.61 -4.68 -14.78
N ILE A 75 -6.13 -5.06 -13.62
CA ILE A 75 -6.93 -4.17 -12.77
C ILE A 75 -6.09 -3.00 -12.26
N LYS A 76 -4.85 -3.27 -11.81
CA LYS A 76 -3.92 -2.23 -11.38
C LYS A 76 -3.50 -1.34 -12.55
N ARG A 77 -3.20 -1.92 -13.71
CA ARG A 77 -2.83 -1.15 -14.91
C ARG A 77 -3.95 -0.20 -15.36
N GLY A 78 -5.21 -0.65 -15.30
CA GLY A 78 -6.38 0.20 -15.58
C GLY A 78 -6.54 1.32 -14.55
N PHE A 79 -6.32 1.03 -13.26
CA PHE A 79 -6.35 2.04 -12.19
C PHE A 79 -5.23 3.08 -12.34
N ASP A 80 -4.02 2.64 -12.68
CA ASP A 80 -2.86 3.51 -12.91
C ASP A 80 -3.11 4.45 -14.11
N LEU A 81 -3.70 3.93 -15.19
CA LEU A 81 -4.12 4.73 -16.35
C LEU A 81 -5.22 5.72 -15.97
N PHE A 82 -6.22 5.30 -15.21
CA PHE A 82 -7.30 6.17 -14.73
C PHE A 82 -6.77 7.32 -13.87
N LEU A 83 -5.84 7.05 -12.93
CA LEU A 83 -5.20 8.08 -12.12
C LEU A 83 -4.40 9.08 -12.98
N LYS A 84 -3.70 8.58 -13.99
CA LYS A 84 -2.93 9.40 -14.93
C LYS A 84 -3.84 10.30 -15.79
N LEU A 85 -4.96 9.76 -16.28
CA LEU A 85 -5.98 10.49 -17.03
C LEU A 85 -6.72 11.51 -16.18
N ARG A 86 -6.96 11.21 -14.90
CA ARG A 86 -7.61 12.13 -13.95
C ARG A 86 -6.69 13.28 -13.49
N GLY A 87 -5.47 13.38 -14.03
CA GLY A 87 -4.52 14.43 -13.68
C GLY A 87 -4.07 14.35 -12.21
N SER A 88 -4.14 13.17 -11.59
CA SER A 88 -3.76 12.99 -10.19
C SER A 88 -2.27 13.31 -10.02
N LYS A 89 -1.98 14.50 -9.46
CA LYS A 89 -0.65 14.91 -8.98
C LYS A 89 -0.13 14.03 -7.83
N GLY A 90 -0.93 13.09 -7.34
CA GLY A 90 -0.55 12.17 -6.28
C GLY A 90 0.51 11.18 -6.75
N ARG A 91 1.78 11.44 -6.44
CA ARG A 91 2.87 10.48 -6.58
C ARG A 91 2.48 9.19 -5.84
N GLN A 92 2.70 8.03 -6.44
CA GLN A 92 2.48 6.76 -5.73
C GLN A 92 3.60 6.58 -4.71
N GLU A 93 3.22 6.32 -3.46
CA GLU A 93 4.15 5.96 -2.39
C GLU A 93 3.95 4.49 -2.05
N PHE A 94 5.08 3.81 -1.89
CA PHE A 94 5.11 2.41 -1.52
C PHE A 94 5.59 2.29 -0.08
N LEU A 95 4.95 1.40 0.66
CA LEU A 95 5.22 1.15 2.05
C LEU A 95 5.55 -0.33 2.21
N ALA A 96 6.58 -0.66 2.96
CA ALA A 96 6.78 -2.01 3.46
C ALA A 96 6.34 -2.08 4.91
N PHE A 97 5.62 -3.14 5.23
CA PHE A 97 5.21 -3.49 6.58
C PHE A 97 5.83 -4.82 6.96
N GLU A 98 6.39 -4.86 8.17
CA GLU A 98 6.90 -6.06 8.82
C GLU A 98 6.06 -6.33 10.07
N ALA A 99 5.86 -7.60 10.39
CA ALA A 99 5.15 -7.99 11.60
C ALA A 99 5.94 -7.45 12.81
N ALA A 100 5.29 -6.63 13.63
CA ALA A 100 5.88 -6.23 14.90
C ALA A 100 5.87 -7.47 15.82
N ALA A 101 7.05 -7.85 16.32
CA ALA A 101 7.20 -8.89 17.33
C ALA A 101 6.54 -8.48 18.65
#